data_AF-A0A7Y6CUZ3-F1
#
_entry.id   AF-A0A7Y6CUZ3-F1
#
_cell.length_a   1.000
_cell.length_b   1.000
_cell.length_c   1.000
_cell.angle_alpha   90.00
_cell.angle_beta   90.00
_cell.angle_gamma   90.00
#
_symmetry.space_group_name_H-M   'P 1'
#
loop_
_entity.id
_entity.type
_entity.pdbx_description
1 polymer ?
#
loop_
_entity_poly.entity_id
_entity_poly.type
_entity_poly.pdbx_seq_one_letter_code
_entity_poly.pdbx_strand_id
1 'polypeptide(L)'
;MEAPAITPIFLCDDITAAVVADGGDGNDEMSAHLPNLAARMSGGEGDDLLLGAQWAETLDGGPGDDELVWGGGGADVLIGGEGTDLARVNVLADPPPPVSITLDGLANDGPAGSGLDVRSDVED
;
A
#
# COMPACT_ATOMS: atom_id res chain seq x y z
N MET A 1 23.11 44.61 -15.09
CA MET A 1 22.52 44.06 -13.85
C MET A 1 21.52 43.04 -14.30
N GLU A 2 21.91 41.77 -14.28
CA GLU A 2 21.03 40.65 -14.61
C GLU A 2 20.00 40.48 -13.48
N ALA A 3 18.72 40.30 -13.84
CA ALA A 3 17.65 40.04 -12.89
C ALA A 3 17.85 38.67 -12.21
N PRO A 4 17.41 38.47 -10.96
CA PRO A 4 17.54 37.18 -10.28
C PRO A 4 16.70 36.13 -11.01
N ALA A 5 17.32 34.99 -11.32
CA ALA A 5 16.63 33.82 -11.86
C ALA A 5 15.58 33.36 -10.83
N ILE A 6 14.32 33.36 -11.23
CA ILE A 6 13.25 32.79 -10.42
C ILE A 6 13.36 31.28 -10.55
N THR A 7 13.65 30.59 -9.45
CA THR A 7 13.63 29.12 -9.39
C THR A 7 12.21 28.66 -9.77
N PRO A 8 12.03 27.78 -10.77
CA PRO A 8 10.71 27.25 -11.06
C PRO A 8 10.25 26.41 -9.86
N ILE A 9 9.20 26.87 -9.17
CA ILE A 9 8.42 25.99 -8.30
C ILE A 9 7.62 25.10 -9.24
N PHE A 10 8.03 23.83 -9.35
CA PHE A 10 7.21 22.80 -9.97
C PHE A 10 6.07 22.48 -9.00
N LEU A 11 4.99 23.25 -9.09
CA LEU A 11 3.68 22.82 -8.61
C LEU A 11 3.23 21.75 -9.59
N CYS A 12 3.39 20.49 -9.19
CA CYS A 12 2.81 19.41 -9.94
C CYS A 12 1.31 19.38 -9.62
N ASP A 13 0.58 20.28 -10.26
CA ASP A 13 -0.89 20.35 -10.20
C ASP A 13 -1.54 19.19 -11.00
N ASP A 14 -0.72 18.30 -11.57
CA ASP A 14 -1.08 17.04 -12.23
C ASP A 14 -0.21 15.87 -11.68
N ILE A 15 -0.02 15.72 -10.36
CA ILE A 15 0.49 14.44 -9.82
C ILE A 15 -0.63 13.39 -9.98
N THR A 16 -0.69 12.79 -11.16
CA THR A 16 -1.31 11.47 -11.38
C THR A 16 -0.30 10.34 -11.10
N ALA A 17 0.93 10.68 -10.70
CA ALA A 17 1.95 9.70 -10.37
C ALA A 17 1.69 9.15 -8.96
N ALA A 18 1.50 7.84 -8.86
CA ALA A 18 1.51 7.18 -7.56
C ALA A 18 2.78 7.59 -6.80
N VAL A 19 2.65 7.89 -5.51
CA VAL A 19 3.85 8.10 -4.68
C VAL A 19 4.52 6.75 -4.51
N VAL A 20 5.78 6.66 -4.90
CA VAL A 20 6.62 5.47 -4.70
C VAL A 20 7.47 5.71 -3.47
N ALA A 21 7.36 4.84 -2.49
CA ALA A 21 8.18 4.82 -1.28
C ALA A 21 8.85 3.46 -1.15
N ASP A 22 10.08 3.44 -0.64
CA ASP A 22 10.97 2.28 -0.51
C ASP A 22 11.72 2.41 0.84
N GLY A 23 11.58 1.42 1.73
CA GLY A 23 12.21 1.37 3.05
C GLY A 23 13.70 1.01 2.99
N GLY A 24 14.03 0.01 2.17
CA GLY A 24 15.39 -0.42 1.91
C GLY A 24 15.81 -1.58 2.81
N ASP A 25 16.99 -1.51 3.43
CA ASP A 25 17.46 -2.56 4.33
C ASP A 25 17.01 -2.27 5.78
N GLY A 26 16.55 -3.30 6.48
CA GLY A 26 16.11 -3.27 7.87
C GLY A 26 14.59 -3.25 8.02
N ASN A 27 14.13 -3.40 9.25
CA ASN A 27 12.71 -3.41 9.58
C ASN A 27 12.15 -1.97 9.62
N ASP A 28 11.24 -1.65 8.72
CA ASP A 28 10.65 -0.34 8.50
C ASP A 28 9.17 -0.25 8.87
N GLU A 29 8.71 0.97 9.17
CA GLU A 29 7.29 1.28 9.37
C GLU A 29 6.89 2.40 8.41
N MET A 30 5.99 2.09 7.48
CA MET A 30 5.58 3.01 6.41
C MET A 30 4.07 3.21 6.44
N SER A 31 3.62 4.45 6.27
CA SER A 31 2.19 4.77 6.19
C SER A 31 1.88 5.75 5.07
N ALA A 32 0.92 5.38 4.23
CA ALA A 32 0.32 6.26 3.24
C ALA A 32 -0.68 7.20 3.94
N HIS A 33 -0.44 8.51 3.88
CA HIS A 33 -1.32 9.54 4.44
C HIS A 33 -1.79 10.56 3.39
N LEU A 34 -1.73 10.18 2.11
CA LEU A 34 -1.94 11.12 1.00
C LEU A 34 -3.44 11.31 0.71
N PRO A 35 -3.92 12.56 0.67
CA PRO A 35 -5.31 12.81 0.28
C PRO A 35 -5.47 12.61 -1.23
N ASN A 36 -6.33 11.65 -1.61
CA ASN A 36 -6.76 11.37 -2.98
C ASN A 36 -5.70 10.82 -3.94
N LEU A 37 -4.65 10.17 -3.44
CA LEU A 37 -3.59 9.62 -4.30
C LEU A 37 -3.23 8.20 -3.93
N ALA A 38 -3.20 7.34 -4.95
CA ALA A 38 -2.67 5.98 -4.88
C ALA A 38 -1.19 5.99 -4.43
N ALA A 39 -0.84 5.12 -3.48
CA ALA A 39 0.54 4.89 -3.08
C ALA A 39 1.05 3.54 -3.62
N ARG A 40 2.35 3.50 -3.91
CA ARG A 40 3.14 2.28 -4.11
C ARG A 40 4.20 2.26 -3.02
N MET A 41 4.14 1.29 -2.12
CA MET A 41 5.10 1.15 -1.02
C MET A 41 5.81 -0.19 -1.15
N SER A 42 7.13 -0.15 -0.99
CA SER A 42 8.02 -1.32 -0.87
C SER A 42 8.67 -1.27 0.50
N GLY A 43 8.57 -2.34 1.28
CA GLY A 43 9.28 -2.48 2.56
C GLY A 43 10.78 -2.64 2.33
N GLY A 44 11.16 -3.71 1.63
CA GLY A 44 12.55 -3.98 1.30
C GLY A 44 13.04 -5.23 2.01
N GLU A 45 14.29 -5.29 2.45
CA GLU A 45 14.79 -6.41 3.25
C GLU A 45 14.49 -6.17 4.73
N GLY A 46 13.76 -7.05 5.42
CA GLY A 46 13.46 -6.91 6.85
C GLY A 46 12.01 -7.24 7.15
N ASP A 47 11.64 -7.28 8.43
CA ASP A 47 10.24 -7.49 8.82
C ASP A 47 9.56 -6.11 8.91
N ASP A 48 8.75 -5.77 7.91
CA ASP A 48 8.21 -4.44 7.68
C ASP A 48 6.72 -4.31 8.05
N LEU A 49 6.29 -3.09 8.37
CA LEU A 49 4.89 -2.75 8.60
C LEU A 49 4.44 -1.69 7.60
N LEU A 50 3.59 -2.09 6.63
CA LEU A 50 3.09 -1.21 5.58
C LEU A 50 1.61 -0.88 5.80
N LEU A 51 1.29 0.38 6.10
CA LEU A 51 -0.07 0.88 6.31
C LEU A 51 -0.57 1.69 5.11
N GLY A 52 -1.38 1.07 4.26
CA GLY A 52 -2.14 1.69 3.16
C GLY A 52 -3.22 2.68 3.64
N ALA A 53 -3.83 3.35 2.67
CA ALA A 53 -4.90 4.32 2.88
C ALA A 53 -6.22 3.79 2.30
N GLN A 54 -7.13 4.70 1.95
CA GLN A 54 -8.48 4.38 1.45
C GLN A 54 -8.58 4.38 -0.07
N TRP A 55 -7.47 4.54 -0.79
CA TRP A 55 -7.41 4.64 -2.25
C TRP A 55 -6.86 3.35 -2.83
N ALA A 56 -6.78 3.24 -4.16
CA ALA A 56 -6.19 2.04 -4.77
C ALA A 56 -4.66 2.08 -4.62
N GLU A 57 -4.10 1.20 -3.80
CA GLU A 57 -2.68 1.16 -3.49
C GLU A 57 -1.99 -0.15 -3.92
N THR A 58 -0.67 -0.15 -3.90
CA THR A 58 0.14 -1.37 -4.00
C THR A 58 1.10 -1.39 -2.83
N LEU A 59 1.00 -2.41 -1.99
CA LEU A 59 1.91 -2.67 -0.88
C LEU A 59 2.72 -3.92 -1.22
N ASP A 60 4.03 -3.80 -1.16
CA ASP A 60 5.01 -4.85 -1.44
C ASP A 60 5.91 -4.98 -0.21
N GLY A 61 5.79 -6.07 0.54
CA GLY A 61 6.58 -6.30 1.75
C GLY A 61 8.06 -6.44 1.41
N GLY A 62 8.39 -7.45 0.60
CA GLY A 62 9.75 -7.75 0.20
C GLY A 62 10.25 -9.02 0.91
N PRO A 63 11.56 -9.22 1.08
CA PRO A 63 12.06 -10.30 1.90
C PRO A 63 11.94 -10.01 3.40
N GLY A 64 11.25 -10.87 4.15
CA GLY A 64 11.06 -10.77 5.60
C GLY A 64 9.67 -11.26 6.02
N ASP A 65 9.35 -11.21 7.31
CA ASP A 65 8.00 -11.52 7.80
C ASP A 65 7.18 -10.21 7.92
N ASP A 66 6.42 -9.83 6.90
CA ASP A 66 5.82 -8.49 6.78
C ASP A 66 4.36 -8.39 7.25
N GLU A 67 3.94 -7.24 7.78
CA GLU A 67 2.54 -6.92 8.09
C GLU A 67 1.99 -5.85 7.13
N LEU A 68 1.05 -6.25 6.28
CA LEU A 68 0.44 -5.41 5.24
C LEU A 68 -0.98 -5.00 5.65
N VAL A 69 -1.16 -3.73 6.01
CA VAL A 69 -2.45 -3.19 6.47
C VAL A 69 -3.08 -2.31 5.40
N TRP A 70 -4.26 -2.66 4.89
CA TRP A 70 -4.99 -1.80 3.92
C TRP A 70 -6.20 -1.10 4.57
N GLY A 71 -6.57 0.08 4.06
CA GLY A 71 -7.62 0.92 4.64
C GLY A 71 -9.06 0.55 4.27
N GLY A 72 -9.27 -0.61 3.64
CA GLY A 72 -10.58 -1.18 3.37
C GLY A 72 -11.40 -0.50 2.26
N GLY A 73 -10.80 0.40 1.48
CA GLY A 73 -11.41 1.03 0.31
C GLY A 73 -10.38 1.17 -0.81
N GLY A 74 -10.82 1.26 -2.07
CA GLY A 74 -9.91 1.14 -3.20
C GLY A 74 -9.69 -0.31 -3.63
N ALA A 75 -9.15 -0.47 -4.83
CA ALA A 75 -8.73 -1.76 -5.36
C ALA A 75 -7.22 -1.90 -5.11
N ASP A 76 -6.88 -2.49 -3.96
CA ASP A 76 -5.50 -2.61 -3.50
C ASP A 76 -4.86 -3.90 -4.02
N VAL A 77 -3.54 -3.87 -4.16
CA VAL A 77 -2.72 -5.06 -4.42
C VAL A 77 -1.75 -5.23 -3.25
N LEU A 78 -1.85 -6.36 -2.55
CA LEU A 78 -0.94 -6.73 -1.46
C LEU A 78 -0.03 -7.86 -1.93
N ILE A 79 1.27 -7.64 -1.82
CA ILE A 79 2.34 -8.58 -2.20
C ILE A 79 3.17 -8.78 -0.94
N GLY A 80 3.21 -10.00 -0.41
CA GLY A 80 3.99 -10.35 0.79
C GLY A 80 5.46 -10.33 0.46
N GLY A 81 5.89 -11.36 -0.26
CA GLY A 81 7.25 -11.47 -0.79
C GLY A 81 7.87 -12.77 -0.32
N GLU A 82 9.11 -12.74 0.15
CA GLU A 82 9.75 -13.93 0.72
C GLU A 82 9.62 -13.91 2.24
N GLY A 83 8.83 -14.80 2.83
CA GLY A 83 8.77 -14.94 4.28
C GLY A 83 7.43 -15.48 4.73
N THR A 84 7.04 -15.14 5.97
CA THR A 84 5.68 -15.34 6.47
C THR A 84 5.02 -13.98 6.68
N ASP A 85 4.13 -13.63 5.78
CA ASP A 85 3.52 -12.32 5.70
C ASP A 85 2.09 -12.34 6.26
N LEU A 86 1.56 -11.18 6.63
CA LEU A 86 0.22 -11.06 7.20
C LEU A 86 -0.55 -9.88 6.62
N ALA A 87 -1.68 -10.16 5.97
CA ALA A 87 -2.60 -9.13 5.50
C ALA A 87 -3.67 -8.80 6.56
N ARG A 88 -3.85 -7.50 6.88
CA ARG A 88 -4.93 -7.04 7.77
C ARG A 88 -5.69 -5.84 7.23
N VAL A 89 -6.98 -5.78 7.52
CA VAL A 89 -7.79 -4.61 7.16
C VAL A 89 -7.98 -3.69 8.36
N ASN A 90 -7.71 -2.40 8.17
CA ASN A 90 -8.08 -1.37 9.14
C ASN A 90 -9.44 -0.77 8.76
N VAL A 91 -10.52 -1.50 9.06
CA VAL A 91 -11.89 -1.02 8.79
C VAL A 91 -12.40 -0.20 9.96
N LEU A 92 -12.75 1.07 9.71
CA LEU A 92 -13.42 1.95 10.69
C LEU A 92 -14.95 1.73 10.78
N ALA A 93 -15.52 0.80 10.00
CA ALA A 93 -16.95 0.49 10.00
C ALA A 93 -17.32 -0.52 11.10
N ASP A 94 -18.41 -0.25 11.83
CA ASP A 94 -18.97 -1.12 12.88
C ASP A 94 -20.45 -1.49 12.56
N PRO A 95 -20.80 -2.78 12.41
CA PRO A 95 -19.88 -3.94 12.41
C PRO A 95 -19.03 -3.98 11.13
N PRO A 96 -17.83 -4.58 11.19
CA PRO A 96 -17.00 -4.73 10.01
C PRO A 96 -17.72 -5.57 8.95
N PRO A 97 -17.61 -5.22 7.65
CA PRO A 97 -18.17 -6.03 6.58
C PRO A 97 -17.49 -7.40 6.56
N PRO A 98 -18.17 -8.46 6.07
CA PRO A 98 -17.53 -9.74 5.85
C PRO A 98 -16.36 -9.57 4.87
N VAL A 99 -15.20 -10.10 5.26
CA VAL A 99 -13.98 -10.15 4.47
C VAL A 99 -13.77 -11.59 4.03
N SER A 100 -13.42 -11.81 2.76
CA SER A 100 -13.03 -13.12 2.24
C SER A 100 -11.71 -12.95 1.51
N ILE A 101 -10.69 -13.74 1.88
CA ILE A 101 -9.41 -13.81 1.20
C ILE A 101 -9.31 -15.19 0.56
N THR A 102 -9.03 -15.26 -0.73
CA THR A 102 -9.07 -16.47 -1.55
C THR A 102 -7.72 -16.86 -2.15
N LEU A 103 -6.70 -15.99 -2.03
CA LEU A 103 -5.29 -16.23 -2.40
C LEU A 103 -5.12 -16.90 -3.79
N ASP A 104 -6.03 -16.61 -4.71
CA ASP A 104 -6.06 -17.21 -6.06
C ASP A 104 -5.49 -16.27 -7.14
N GLY A 105 -4.97 -15.11 -6.72
CA GLY A 105 -4.40 -14.07 -7.57
C GLY A 105 -5.46 -13.35 -8.42
N LEU A 106 -6.72 -13.38 -8.00
CA LEU A 106 -7.79 -12.59 -8.56
C LEU A 106 -8.14 -11.41 -7.63
N ALA A 107 -8.53 -10.29 -8.22
CA ALA A 107 -8.97 -9.09 -7.50
C ALA A 107 -10.40 -9.22 -6.93
N ASN A 108 -10.65 -10.27 -6.15
CA ASN A 108 -11.93 -10.60 -5.52
C ASN A 108 -11.81 -10.86 -4.00
N ASP A 109 -10.69 -10.45 -3.41
CA ASP A 109 -10.46 -10.57 -1.98
C ASP A 109 -11.07 -9.37 -1.23
N GLY A 110 -11.08 -9.44 0.10
CA GLY A 110 -11.53 -8.34 0.94
C GLY A 110 -13.06 -8.26 1.08
N PRO A 111 -13.59 -7.07 1.44
CA PRO A 111 -15.01 -6.80 1.40
C PRO A 111 -15.58 -6.94 -0.02
N ALA A 112 -16.82 -7.41 -0.13
CA ALA A 112 -17.48 -7.61 -1.41
C ALA A 112 -17.47 -6.32 -2.27
N GLY A 113 -16.86 -6.41 -3.46
CA GLY A 113 -16.77 -5.29 -4.40
C GLY A 113 -15.64 -4.29 -4.13
N SER A 114 -14.73 -4.58 -3.19
CA SER A 114 -13.52 -3.78 -2.98
C SER A 114 -12.56 -3.84 -4.16
N GLY A 115 -12.44 -5.01 -4.80
CA GLY A 115 -11.44 -5.24 -5.85
C GLY A 115 -10.03 -5.38 -5.31
N LEU A 116 -9.89 -5.69 -4.02
CA LEU A 116 -8.63 -6.08 -3.39
C LEU A 116 -8.12 -7.39 -4.02
N ASP A 117 -6.81 -7.45 -4.23
CA ASP A 117 -6.05 -8.63 -4.66
C ASP A 117 -4.96 -8.89 -3.60
N VAL A 118 -5.16 -9.90 -2.77
CA VAL A 118 -4.12 -10.39 -1.85
C VAL A 118 -3.42 -11.54 -2.52
N ARG A 119 -2.15 -11.34 -2.86
CA ARG A 119 -1.42 -12.35 -3.60
C ARG A 119 -1.17 -13.60 -2.76
N SER A 120 -0.97 -14.71 -3.46
CA SER A 120 -0.83 -16.05 -2.87
C SER A 120 0.41 -16.23 -1.99
N ASP A 121 1.31 -15.26 -1.99
CA ASP A 121 2.52 -15.16 -1.17
C ASP A 121 2.27 -14.37 0.12
N VAL A 122 1.01 -14.14 0.51
CA VAL A 122 0.65 -13.59 1.83
C VAL A 122 -0.07 -14.64 2.66
N GLU A 123 0.39 -14.88 3.88
CA GLU A 123 -0.24 -15.79 4.84
C GLU A 123 -1.37 -15.10 5.65
N ASP A 124 -2.34 -15.91 6.07
CA ASP A 124 -3.64 -15.50 6.67
C ASP A 124 -3.58 -15.35 8.20
#